data_AF-A0A413S937-F1
#
_entry.id   AF-A0A413S937-F1
#
_cell.length_a   1.000
_cell.length_b   1.000
_cell.length_c   1.000
_cell.angle_alpha   90.00
_cell.angle_beta   90.00
_cell.angle_gamma   90.00
#
_symmetry.space_group_name_H-M   'P 1'
#
loop_
_entity.id
_entity.type
_entity.pdbx_description
1 polymer ?
#
loop_
_entity_poly.entity_id
_entity_poly.type
_entity_poly.pdbx_seq_one_letter_code
_entity_poly.pdbx_strand_id
1 'polypeptide(L)'
;MDVYFKSQGYERISLDRVTDLNAPTHQGIDGVYYKLNGHPPYIIGEAKYGSSKLGSTKDGMQMSDTWINGSNRLVNAVGKDVADDILLEGYGRILVNITSDGKVIIKNLD
;
A
#
# COMPACT_ATOMS: atom_id res chain seq x y z
N MET A 1 1.93 4.64 -9.14
CA MET A 1 2.47 3.79 -8.07
C MET A 1 2.99 2.46 -8.63
N ASP A 2 2.13 1.65 -9.27
CA ASP A 2 2.53 0.35 -9.86
C ASP A 2 3.78 0.40 -10.76
N VAL A 3 3.84 1.36 -11.69
CA VAL A 3 4.99 1.52 -12.61
C VAL A 3 6.30 1.74 -11.85
N TYR A 4 6.26 2.47 -10.74
CA TYR A 4 7.43 2.70 -9.89
C TYR A 4 7.90 1.39 -9.25
N PHE A 5 7.00 0.65 -8.57
CA PHE A 5 7.39 -0.61 -7.93
C PHE A 5 7.83 -1.67 -8.94
N LYS A 6 7.16 -1.75 -10.09
CA LYS A 6 7.56 -2.62 -11.19
C LYS A 6 8.96 -2.30 -11.71
N SER A 7 9.33 -1.02 -11.83
CA SER A 7 10.68 -0.64 -12.26
C SER A 7 11.76 -0.98 -11.22
N GLN A 8 11.38 -1.13 -9.95
CA GLN A 8 12.26 -1.60 -8.86
C GLN A 8 12.33 -3.13 -8.75
N GLY A 9 11.63 -3.86 -9.64
CA GLY A 9 11.57 -5.32 -9.66
C GLY A 9 10.61 -5.93 -8.66
N TYR A 10 9.62 -5.16 -8.18
CA TYR A 10 8.52 -5.69 -7.39
C TYR A 10 7.32 -6.04 -8.28
N GLU A 11 6.58 -7.07 -7.90
CA GLU A 11 5.32 -7.48 -8.52
C GLU A 11 4.14 -7.11 -7.63
N ARG A 12 3.03 -6.65 -8.21
CA ARG A 12 1.81 -6.35 -7.43
C ARG A 12 1.09 -7.65 -7.11
N ILE A 13 0.81 -7.88 -5.84
CA ILE A 13 0.13 -9.08 -5.33
C ILE A 13 -1.27 -8.78 -4.75
N SER A 14 -1.64 -7.51 -4.57
CA SER A 14 -2.99 -7.18 -4.13
C SER A 14 -4.05 -7.43 -5.22
N LEU A 15 -5.19 -7.97 -4.79
CA LEU A 15 -6.31 -8.44 -5.60
C LEU A 15 -7.10 -7.28 -6.23
N ASP A 16 -7.17 -6.18 -5.50
CA ASP A 16 -8.03 -5.05 -5.85
C ASP A 16 -7.28 -4.13 -6.82
N ARG A 17 -7.29 -4.43 -8.11
CA ARG A 17 -6.91 -3.43 -9.11
C ARG A 17 -8.10 -2.51 -9.35
N VAL A 18 -7.93 -1.22 -9.05
CA VAL A 18 -8.84 -0.18 -9.56
C VAL A 18 -8.72 -0.20 -11.09
N THR A 19 -9.74 -0.75 -11.76
CA THR A 19 -9.80 -0.89 -13.22
C THR A 19 -10.65 0.19 -13.89
N ASP A 20 -11.30 1.05 -13.10
CA ASP A 20 -12.23 2.08 -13.60
C ASP A 20 -12.00 3.43 -12.88
N LEU A 21 -11.99 4.51 -13.66
CA LEU A 21 -11.84 5.90 -13.21
C LEU A 21 -13.08 6.39 -12.42
N ASN A 22 -14.23 5.73 -12.58
CA ASN A 22 -15.49 6.04 -11.90
C ASN A 22 -15.77 5.12 -10.70
N ALA A 23 -14.86 4.19 -10.36
CA ALA A 23 -15.02 3.37 -9.18
C ALA A 23 -15.11 4.26 -7.93
N PRO A 24 -15.95 3.92 -6.93
CA PRO A 24 -15.95 4.61 -5.64
C PRO A 24 -14.52 4.72 -5.12
N THR A 25 -14.20 5.82 -4.42
CA THR A 25 -12.89 5.98 -3.75
C THR A 25 -12.49 4.67 -3.07
N HIS A 26 -11.43 4.04 -3.58
CA HIS A 26 -10.91 2.77 -3.07
C HIS A 26 -10.69 2.93 -1.57
N GLN A 27 -11.35 2.08 -0.76
CA GLN A 27 -11.20 2.10 0.68
C GLN A 27 -10.28 0.97 1.09
N GLY A 28 -9.14 1.29 1.71
CA GLY A 28 -8.19 0.30 2.18
C GLY A 28 -6.80 0.55 1.64
N ILE A 29 -6.02 -0.53 1.48
CA ILE A 29 -4.64 -0.48 0.99
C ILE A 29 -4.64 -0.30 -0.53
N ASP A 30 -3.94 0.71 -1.04
CA ASP A 30 -3.89 1.00 -2.48
C ASP A 30 -3.08 -0.05 -3.26
N GLY A 31 -2.02 -0.62 -2.66
CA GLY A 31 -1.20 -1.62 -3.31
C GLY A 31 -0.34 -2.43 -2.35
N VAL A 32 -0.22 -3.73 -2.62
CA VAL A 32 0.75 -4.60 -1.96
C VAL A 32 1.66 -5.21 -3.03
N TYR A 33 2.95 -5.19 -2.76
CA TYR A 33 3.99 -5.58 -3.72
C TYR A 33 4.98 -6.56 -3.09
N TYR A 34 5.50 -7.48 -3.90
CA TYR A 34 6.46 -8.51 -3.49
C TYR A 34 7.71 -8.54 -4.36
N LYS A 35 8.84 -8.86 -3.75
CA LYS A 35 10.11 -9.15 -4.41
C LYS A 35 10.85 -10.24 -3.64
N LEU A 36 11.13 -11.37 -4.30
CA LEU A 36 11.75 -12.56 -3.71
C LEU A 36 13.06 -12.30 -2.94
N ASN A 37 13.89 -11.36 -3.42
CA ASN A 37 15.15 -10.95 -2.77
C ASN A 37 15.06 -9.52 -2.21
N GLY A 38 13.87 -9.06 -1.84
CA GLY A 38 13.66 -7.78 -1.18
C GLY A 38 13.97 -7.85 0.31
N HIS A 39 14.47 -6.76 0.88
CA HIS A 39 14.66 -6.61 2.32
C HIS A 39 14.02 -5.29 2.78
N PRO A 40 12.72 -5.28 3.19
CA PRO A 40 11.81 -6.43 3.29
C PRO A 40 11.27 -6.91 1.93
N PRO A 41 10.81 -8.18 1.83
CA PRO A 41 10.32 -8.76 0.59
C PRO A 41 8.96 -8.16 0.17
N TYR A 42 8.17 -7.70 1.14
CA TYR A 42 6.87 -7.09 0.91
C TYR A 42 6.89 -5.58 1.12
N ILE A 43 6.15 -4.85 0.28
CA ILE A 43 5.89 -3.41 0.43
C ILE A 43 4.40 -3.15 0.38
N ILE A 44 3.89 -2.42 1.35
CA ILE A 44 2.55 -1.84 1.35
C ILE A 44 2.68 -0.39 0.90
N GLY A 45 1.97 -0.03 -0.17
CA GLY A 45 1.99 1.29 -0.80
C GLY A 45 0.66 2.03 -0.65
N GLU A 46 0.74 3.31 -0.30
CA GLU A 46 -0.39 4.26 -0.28
C GLU A 46 -0.08 5.44 -1.19
N ALA A 47 -1.07 5.89 -1.96
CA ALA A 47 -0.99 7.09 -2.78
C ALA A 47 -1.80 8.25 -2.18
N LYS A 48 -1.25 9.47 -2.23
CA LYS A 48 -1.97 10.71 -1.90
C LYS A 48 -1.76 11.74 -3.01
N TYR A 49 -2.81 12.49 -3.31
CA TYR A 49 -2.78 13.53 -4.34
C TYR A 49 -2.93 14.93 -3.73
N GLY A 50 -2.18 15.90 -4.26
CA GLY A 50 -2.23 17.30 -3.85
C GLY A 50 -1.94 17.49 -2.36
N SER A 51 -2.91 18.03 -1.63
CA SER A 51 -2.81 18.31 -0.20
C SER A 51 -3.31 17.17 0.71
N SER A 52 -3.78 16.05 0.13
CA SER A 52 -4.24 14.89 0.89
C SER A 52 -3.14 14.31 1.77
N LYS A 53 -3.50 13.86 2.96
CA LYS A 53 -2.59 13.27 3.96
C LYS A 53 -3.11 11.91 4.39
N LEU A 54 -2.25 11.15 5.07
CA LEU A 54 -2.69 9.99 5.85
C LEU A 54 -3.71 10.46 6.90
N GLY A 55 -4.83 9.74 6.99
CA GLY A 55 -5.91 10.06 7.92
C GLY A 55 -5.84 9.27 9.22
N SER A 56 -6.39 9.83 10.30
CA SER A 56 -6.66 9.07 11.53
C SER A 56 -8.00 8.33 11.41
N THR A 57 -7.99 7.04 11.72
CA THR A 57 -9.19 6.19 11.68
C THR A 57 -9.44 5.54 13.04
N LYS A 58 -10.52 4.75 13.15
CA LYS A 58 -10.81 3.95 14.36
C LYS A 58 -9.71 2.92 14.68
N ASP A 59 -9.00 2.45 13.67
CA ASP A 59 -7.92 1.46 13.81
C ASP A 59 -6.53 2.12 13.92
N GLY A 60 -6.49 3.44 14.12
CA GLY A 60 -5.26 4.24 14.15
C GLY A 60 -4.99 4.99 12.85
N MET A 61 -3.79 5.53 12.75
CA MET A 61 -3.32 6.32 11.61
C MET A 61 -3.18 5.44 10.38
N GLN A 62 -3.63 5.91 9.21
CA GLN A 62 -3.41 5.17 7.96
C GLN A 62 -1.93 4.79 7.81
N MET A 63 -1.69 3.57 7.32
CA MET A 63 -0.37 2.93 7.22
C MET A 63 0.32 2.60 8.55
N SER A 64 -0.30 2.80 9.73
CA SER A 64 0.20 2.17 10.96
C SER A 64 -0.07 0.66 10.95
N ASP A 65 0.71 -0.11 11.70
CA ASP A 65 0.48 -1.57 11.82
C ASP A 65 -0.92 -1.88 12.34
N THR A 66 -1.41 -1.09 13.30
CA THR A 66 -2.78 -1.21 13.82
C THR A 66 -3.83 -0.97 12.73
N TRP A 67 -3.57 -0.06 11.80
CA TRP A 67 -4.48 0.24 10.70
C TRP A 67 -4.43 -0.83 9.60
N ILE A 68 -3.23 -1.30 9.25
CA ILE A 68 -2.98 -2.34 8.25
C ILE A 68 -3.65 -3.66 8.69
N ASN A 69 -3.52 -4.01 9.97
CA ASN A 69 -4.11 -5.21 10.55
C ASN A 69 -5.59 -5.02 10.91
N GLY A 70 -5.99 -3.79 11.22
CA GLY A 70 -7.35 -3.45 11.63
C GLY A 70 -8.37 -3.70 10.53
N SER A 71 -9.59 -4.05 10.92
CA SER A 71 -10.71 -4.30 10.02
C SER A 71 -10.40 -5.28 8.86
N ASN A 72 -9.46 -6.21 9.06
CA ASN A 72 -8.99 -7.19 8.07
C ASN A 72 -8.46 -6.56 6.76
N ARG A 73 -7.94 -5.32 6.80
CA ARG A 73 -7.54 -4.61 5.56
C ARG A 73 -6.49 -5.36 4.75
N LEU A 74 -5.44 -5.87 5.39
CA LEU A 74 -4.42 -6.65 4.68
C LEU A 74 -5.00 -7.94 4.09
N VAL A 75 -5.78 -8.68 4.88
CA VAL A 75 -6.45 -9.91 4.42
C VAL A 75 -7.38 -9.65 3.24
N ASN A 76 -8.13 -8.55 3.25
CA ASN A 76 -9.00 -8.17 2.14
C ASN A 76 -8.18 -7.83 0.88
N ALA A 77 -7.01 -7.21 1.04
CA ALA A 77 -6.17 -6.78 -0.07
C ALA A 77 -5.44 -7.94 -0.77
N VAL A 78 -5.02 -8.99 -0.05
CA VAL A 78 -4.18 -10.06 -0.61
C VAL A 78 -4.68 -11.50 -0.36
N GLY A 79 -5.75 -11.68 0.41
CA GLY A 79 -6.19 -12.98 0.90
C GLY A 79 -5.49 -13.38 2.20
N LYS A 80 -6.06 -14.37 2.92
CA LYS A 80 -5.60 -14.74 4.26
C LYS A 80 -4.17 -15.29 4.29
N ASP A 81 -3.88 -16.27 3.44
CA ASP A 81 -2.58 -16.97 3.50
C ASP A 81 -1.42 -16.01 3.20
N VAL A 82 -1.58 -15.18 2.16
CA VAL A 82 -0.59 -14.15 1.79
C VAL A 82 -0.46 -13.07 2.87
N ALA A 83 -1.56 -12.68 3.52
CA ALA A 83 -1.50 -11.73 4.63
C ALA A 83 -0.71 -12.29 5.82
N ASP A 84 -0.90 -13.58 6.14
CA ASP A 84 -0.15 -14.25 7.21
C ASP A 84 1.36 -14.28 6.88
N ASP A 85 1.74 -14.58 5.63
CA ASP A 85 3.14 -14.55 5.17
C ASP A 85 3.76 -13.15 5.29
N ILE A 86 3.03 -12.10 4.88
CA ILE A 86 3.47 -10.70 4.98
C ILE A 86 3.73 -10.32 6.45
N LEU A 87 2.86 -10.72 7.36
CA LEU A 87 2.99 -10.43 8.79
C LEU A 87 4.14 -11.21 9.44
N LEU A 88 4.44 -12.40 8.93
CA LEU A 88 5.53 -13.24 9.41
C LEU A 88 6.90 -12.76 8.92
N GLU A 89 7.04 -12.51 7.62
CA GLU A 89 8.31 -12.09 6.99
C GLU A 89 8.61 -10.60 7.22
N GLY A 90 7.57 -9.82 7.51
CA GLY A 90 7.63 -8.37 7.65
C GLY A 90 7.51 -7.64 6.33
N TYR A 91 7.20 -6.34 6.43
CA TYR A 91 6.92 -5.50 5.28
C TYR A 91 7.43 -4.07 5.49
N GLY A 92 7.75 -3.42 4.38
CA GLY A 92 8.02 -1.99 4.34
C GLY A 92 6.75 -1.22 4.00
N ARG A 93 6.71 0.05 4.37
CA ARG A 93 5.58 0.94 4.12
C ARG A 93 6.06 2.14 3.33
N ILE A 94 5.41 2.41 2.21
CA ILE A 94 5.78 3.52 1.33
C ILE A 94 4.56 4.40 1.04
N LEU A 95 4.73 5.69 1.29
CA LEU A 95 3.80 6.72 0.90
C LEU A 95 4.28 7.41 -0.38
N VAL A 96 3.45 7.36 -1.41
CA VAL A 96 3.66 8.05 -2.68
C VAL A 96 2.77 9.29 -2.73
N ASN A 97 3.35 10.47 -2.60
CA ASN A 97 2.63 11.73 -2.77
C ASN A 97 2.80 12.23 -4.21
N ILE A 98 1.70 12.53 -4.87
CA ILE A 98 1.66 13.20 -6.17
C ILE A 98 1.18 14.62 -5.92
N THR A 99 2.03 15.60 -6.14
CA THR A 99 1.66 17.02 -6.01
C THR A 99 0.73 17.45 -7.16
N SER A 100 0.05 18.58 -7.00
CA SER A 100 -0.92 19.07 -8.01
C SER A 100 -0.29 19.44 -9.36
N ASP A 101 1.02 19.66 -9.41
CA ASP A 101 1.82 19.85 -10.64
C ASP A 101 2.37 18.53 -11.21
N GLY A 102 2.00 17.39 -10.64
CA GLY A 102 2.34 16.06 -11.14
C GLY A 102 3.70 15.51 -10.65
N LYS A 103 4.42 16.22 -9.79
CA LYS A 103 5.67 15.71 -9.20
C LYS A 103 5.38 14.56 -8.22
N VAL A 104 6.17 13.49 -8.33
CA VAL A 104 6.07 12.31 -7.47
C VAL A 104 7.13 12.39 -6.36
N ILE A 105 6.69 12.26 -5.11
CA ILE A 105 7.53 12.24 -3.91
C ILE A 105 7.29 10.91 -3.19
N ILE A 106 8.35 10.16 -2.95
CA ILE A 106 8.31 8.83 -2.34
C ILE A 106 8.90 8.91 -0.94
N LYS A 107 8.18 8.38 0.05
CA LYS A 107 8.61 8.36 1.45
C LYS A 107 8.48 6.95 2.01
N ASN A 108 9.57 6.43 2.58
CA ASN A 108 9.50 5.28 3.46
C ASN A 108 8.89 5.74 4.80
N LEU A 109 8.01 4.93 5.37
CA LEU A 109 7.41 5.16 6.68
C LEU A 109 8.07 4.24 7.69
N ASP A 110 8.57 4.82 8.78
CA ASP A 110 9.21 4.10 9.90
C ASP A 110 8.19 3.41 10.80
#